data_AF-A0A7C9EWD0-F1
#
_entry.id   AF-A0A7C9EWD0-F1
#
_cell.length_a   1.000
_cell.length_b   1.000
_cell.length_c   1.000
_cell.angle_alpha   90.00
_cell.angle_beta   90.00
_cell.angle_gamma   90.00
#
_symmetry.space_group_name_H-M   'P 1'
#
loop_
_entity.id
_entity.type
_entity.pdbx_description
1 polymer ?
#
loop_
_entity_poly.entity_id
_entity_poly.type
_entity_poly.pdbx_seq_one_letter_code
_entity_poly.pdbx_strand_id
1 'polypeptide(L)'
;IYANGGYWKESQVLREAVKRKGLKKEAGQSWVEINKIVHFFYGGDDTHPLSREIHQVLRELEKRLKEELGYTHEVRFALHDIDEESKEENLRVHSEKLAIGLALLSGGMEKDREVIRIFKNLRVCGDCHEFMKGLSKILEKVIMVRDANRFHKFQDGRSEER
;
A
#
# COMPACT_ATOMS: atom_id res chain seq x y z
N ILE A 1 3.83 -20.04 -0.47
CA ILE A 1 4.75 -21.16 -0.19
C ILE A 1 5.79 -21.30 -1.32
N TYR A 2 5.42 -21.44 -2.60
CA TYR A 2 6.41 -21.51 -3.70
C TYR A 2 7.07 -20.17 -4.10
N ALA A 3 6.33 -19.05 -4.12
CA ALA A 3 6.88 -17.74 -4.52
C ALA A 3 7.92 -17.16 -3.54
N ASN A 4 7.85 -17.51 -2.25
CA ASN A 4 8.84 -17.07 -1.26
C ASN A 4 10.05 -18.00 -1.15
N GLY A 5 10.07 -19.12 -1.88
CA GLY A 5 11.08 -20.19 -1.75
C GLY A 5 12.02 -20.33 -2.95
N GLY A 6 12.01 -19.40 -3.92
CA GLY A 6 12.89 -19.48 -5.10
C GLY A 6 12.37 -20.36 -6.25
N TYR A 7 11.23 -21.03 -6.08
CA TYR A 7 10.60 -21.90 -7.09
C TYR A 7 9.64 -21.12 -7.99
N TRP A 8 10.23 -20.22 -8.78
CA TRP A 8 9.51 -19.23 -9.59
C TRP A 8 8.90 -19.79 -10.86
N LYS A 9 9.54 -20.77 -11.50
CA LYS A 9 9.04 -21.44 -12.71
C LYS A 9 7.77 -22.23 -12.40
N GLU A 10 7.75 -22.91 -11.26
CA GLU A 10 6.63 -23.69 -10.76
C GLU A 10 5.43 -22.79 -10.39
N SER A 11 5.72 -21.59 -9.86
CA SER A 11 4.71 -20.57 -9.58
C SER A 11 4.12 -19.94 -10.86
N GLN A 12 4.89 -19.82 -11.94
CA GLN A 12 4.36 -19.41 -13.25
C GLN A 12 3.49 -20.51 -13.87
N VAL A 13 3.94 -21.77 -13.87
CA VAL A 13 3.15 -22.91 -14.36
C VAL A 13 1.83 -23.05 -13.60
N LEU A 14 1.84 -22.83 -12.28
CA LEU A 14 0.63 -22.82 -11.47
C LEU A 14 -0.29 -21.63 -11.81
N ARG A 15 0.27 -20.43 -12.02
CA ARG A 15 -0.49 -19.24 -12.45
C ARG A 15 -1.16 -19.45 -13.82
N GLU A 16 -0.47 -20.07 -14.77
CA GLU A 16 -1.01 -20.42 -16.08
C GLU A 16 -2.08 -21.51 -15.99
N ALA A 17 -1.91 -22.51 -15.12
CA ALA A 17 -2.90 -23.54 -14.87
C ALA A 17 -4.19 -22.97 -14.22
N VAL A 18 -4.06 -22.02 -13.30
CA VAL A 18 -5.19 -21.31 -12.68
C VAL A 18 -5.91 -20.42 -13.69
N LYS A 19 -5.17 -19.70 -14.54
CA LYS A 19 -5.72 -18.87 -15.62
C LYS A 19 -6.50 -19.70 -16.66
N ARG A 20 -5.97 -20.88 -17.05
CA ARG A 20 -6.68 -21.84 -17.92
C ARG A 20 -7.99 -22.38 -17.33
N LYS A 21 -8.09 -22.43 -15.99
CA LYS A 21 -9.30 -22.89 -15.29
C LYS A 21 -10.34 -21.78 -15.07
N GLY A 22 -10.15 -20.58 -15.62
CA GLY A 22 -11.11 -19.47 -15.51
C GLY A 22 -11.20 -18.83 -14.11
N LEU A 23 -10.34 -19.24 -13.18
CA LEU A 23 -10.24 -18.67 -11.84
C LEU A 23 -9.50 -17.34 -11.94
N LYS A 24 -10.23 -16.21 -11.92
CA LYS A 24 -9.63 -14.88 -11.80
C LYS A 24 -9.16 -14.69 -10.35
N LYS A 25 -7.88 -14.33 -10.18
CA LYS A 25 -7.44 -13.78 -8.89
C LYS A 25 -8.25 -12.51 -8.61
N GLU A 26 -8.81 -12.39 -7.41
CA GLU A 26 -9.33 -11.11 -6.96
C GLU A 26 -8.20 -10.06 -7.03
N ALA A 27 -8.51 -8.91 -7.61
CA ALA A 27 -7.59 -7.78 -7.61
C ALA A 27 -7.43 -7.27 -6.17
N GLY A 28 -6.20 -6.88 -5.80
CA GLY A 28 -5.99 -6.19 -4.54
C GLY A 28 -6.64 -4.82 -4.60
N GLN A 29 -7.54 -4.56 -3.66
CA GLN A 29 -8.18 -3.26 -3.47
C GLN A 29 -8.03 -2.82 -2.02
N SER A 30 -7.91 -1.52 -1.83
CA SER A 30 -7.95 -0.90 -0.50
C SER A 30 -9.02 0.16 -0.48
N TRP A 31 -9.57 0.45 0.69
CA TRP A 31 -10.54 1.52 0.84
C TRP A 31 -10.39 2.29 2.14
N VAL A 32 -10.89 3.51 2.12
CA VAL A 32 -10.92 4.44 3.25
C VAL A 32 -12.29 5.07 3.34
N GLU A 33 -12.75 5.33 4.57
CA GLU A 33 -13.99 6.07 4.84
C GLU A 33 -13.67 7.51 5.25
N ILE A 34 -14.19 8.48 4.51
CA ILE A 34 -14.00 9.91 4.72
C ILE A 34 -15.36 10.57 4.66
N ASN A 35 -15.75 11.31 5.70
CA ASN A 35 -17.05 11.98 5.76
C ASN A 35 -18.24 11.05 5.44
N LYS A 36 -18.18 9.80 5.92
CA LYS A 36 -19.16 8.72 5.68
C LYS A 36 -19.24 8.22 4.23
N ILE A 37 -18.30 8.61 3.39
CA ILE A 37 -18.17 8.15 2.00
C ILE A 37 -17.01 7.17 1.95
N VAL A 38 -17.25 6.01 1.33
CA VAL A 38 -16.23 4.98 1.13
C VAL A 38 -15.59 5.19 -0.24
N HIS A 39 -14.26 5.33 -0.25
CA HIS A 39 -13.46 5.48 -1.46
C HIS A 39 -12.63 4.21 -1.67
N PHE A 40 -12.80 3.57 -2.83
CA PHE A 40 -12.06 2.37 -3.22
C PHE A 40 -10.90 2.75 -4.14
N PHE A 41 -9.79 2.03 -3.98
CA PHE A 41 -8.59 2.17 -4.80
C PHE A 41 -8.09 0.82 -5.25
N TYR A 42 -7.65 0.77 -6.51
CA TYR A 42 -6.95 -0.36 -7.11
C TYR A 42 -5.48 0.02 -7.35
N GLY A 43 -4.61 -0.98 -7.57
CA GLY A 43 -3.22 -0.70 -7.94
C GLY A 43 -3.16 0.06 -9.27
N GLY A 44 -2.46 1.20 -9.30
CA GLY A 44 -2.37 2.06 -10.49
C GLY A 44 -3.65 2.82 -10.82
N ASP A 45 -4.53 3.02 -9.84
CA ASP A 45 -5.80 3.72 -10.05
C ASP A 45 -5.60 5.24 -10.19
N ASP A 46 -6.01 5.78 -11.33
CA ASP A 46 -6.01 7.21 -11.64
C ASP A 46 -7.44 7.78 -11.79
N THR A 47 -8.48 6.99 -11.52
CA THR A 47 -9.87 7.37 -11.79
C THR A 47 -10.47 8.33 -10.76
N HIS A 48 -9.83 8.48 -9.59
CA HIS A 48 -10.31 9.37 -8.55
C HIS A 48 -10.18 10.86 -8.97
N PRO A 49 -11.16 11.74 -8.67
CA PRO A 49 -11.06 13.17 -9.02
C PRO A 49 -9.84 13.90 -8.43
N LEU A 50 -9.24 13.33 -7.38
CA LEU A 50 -8.06 13.85 -6.69
C LEU A 50 -6.79 13.04 -6.96
N SER A 51 -6.76 12.18 -7.99
CA SER A 51 -5.61 11.29 -8.25
C SER A 51 -4.30 12.06 -8.35
N ARG A 52 -4.28 13.21 -9.04
CA ARG A 52 -3.07 14.02 -9.21
C ARG A 52 -2.52 14.50 -7.87
N GLU A 53 -3.39 15.00 -7.00
CA GLU A 53 -3.07 15.47 -5.66
C GLU A 53 -2.62 14.31 -4.76
N ILE A 54 -3.27 13.14 -4.86
CA ILE A 54 -2.88 11.92 -4.13
C ILE A 54 -1.44 11.55 -4.50
N HIS A 55 -1.13 11.46 -5.80
CA HIS A 55 0.21 11.15 -6.28
C HIS A 55 1.26 12.17 -5.84
N GLN A 56 0.89 13.46 -5.82
CA GLN A 56 1.78 14.51 -5.34
C GLN A 56 2.12 14.33 -3.86
N VAL A 57 1.12 14.13 -3.01
CA VAL A 57 1.33 13.87 -1.57
C VAL A 57 2.19 12.63 -1.36
N LEU A 58 1.95 11.55 -2.11
CA LEU A 58 2.74 10.34 -1.99
C LEU A 58 4.21 10.57 -2.35
N ARG A 59 4.51 11.31 -3.43
CA ARG A 59 5.88 11.66 -3.79
C ARG A 59 6.56 12.51 -2.72
N GLU A 60 5.86 13.48 -2.15
CA GLU A 60 6.38 14.33 -1.08
C GLU A 60 6.70 13.52 0.19
N LEU A 61 5.81 12.60 0.57
CA LEU A 61 6.00 11.70 1.70
C LEU A 61 7.13 10.71 1.48
N GLU A 62 7.23 10.09 0.30
CA GLU A 62 8.34 9.17 -0.02
C GLU A 62 9.69 9.89 0.04
N LYS A 63 9.77 11.12 -0.50
CA LYS A 63 10.96 11.96 -0.38
C LYS A 63 11.32 12.20 1.09
N ARG A 64 10.34 12.60 1.90
CA ARG A 64 10.54 12.87 3.33
C ARG A 64 10.95 11.62 4.11
N LEU A 65 10.33 10.47 3.82
CA LEU A 65 10.69 9.17 4.41
C LEU A 65 12.13 8.76 4.05
N LYS A 66 12.55 9.00 2.81
CA LYS A 66 13.92 8.75 2.37
C LYS A 66 14.93 9.65 3.09
N GLU A 67 14.63 10.94 3.21
CA GLU A 67 15.50 11.93 3.85
C GLU A 67 15.61 11.73 5.38
N GLU A 68 14.50 11.46 6.07
CA GLU A 68 14.47 11.37 7.53
C GLU A 68 14.77 9.97 8.07
N LEU A 69 14.37 8.92 7.35
CA LEU A 69 14.41 7.53 7.84
C LEU A 69 15.18 6.57 6.92
N GLY A 70 15.68 7.02 5.78
CA GLY A 70 16.38 6.16 4.81
C GLY A 70 15.45 5.13 4.16
N TYR A 71 14.14 5.39 4.08
CA TYR A 71 13.20 4.51 3.38
C TYR A 71 13.60 4.37 1.90
N THR A 72 13.64 3.13 1.44
CA THR A 72 13.80 2.76 0.04
C THR A 72 12.73 1.75 -0.32
N HIS A 73 12.20 1.86 -1.54
CA HIS A 73 11.21 0.92 -2.03
C HIS A 73 11.76 -0.50 -2.02
N GLU A 74 10.99 -1.41 -1.43
CA GLU A 74 11.38 -2.82 -1.43
C GLU A 74 11.00 -3.47 -2.77
N VAL A 75 11.78 -3.20 -3.81
CA VAL A 75 11.55 -3.62 -5.21
C VAL A 75 11.31 -5.13 -5.41
N ARG A 76 11.67 -5.97 -4.43
CA ARG A 76 11.30 -7.39 -4.35
C ARG A 76 9.79 -7.65 -4.30
N PHE A 77 9.00 -6.63 -3.94
CA PHE A 77 7.54 -6.70 -3.89
C PHE A 77 6.85 -6.11 -5.13
N ALA A 78 7.61 -5.53 -6.06
CA ALA A 78 7.09 -5.06 -7.34
C ALA A 78 6.91 -6.21 -8.34
N LEU A 79 6.22 -5.96 -9.46
CA LEU A 79 6.17 -6.91 -10.58
C LEU A 79 7.59 -7.19 -11.10
N HIS A 80 7.91 -8.48 -11.32
CA HIS A 80 9.28 -8.90 -11.61
C HIS A 80 9.80 -8.46 -12.99
N ASP A 81 8.90 -8.24 -13.97
CA ASP A 81 9.24 -8.06 -15.39
C ASP A 81 9.35 -6.58 -15.83
N ILE A 82 9.60 -5.66 -14.91
CA ILE A 82 9.77 -4.22 -15.20
C ILE A 82 11.10 -3.69 -14.62
N ASP A 83 11.63 -2.62 -15.22
CA ASP A 83 12.86 -1.93 -14.77
C ASP A 83 12.71 -1.33 -13.36
N GLU A 84 13.81 -1.00 -12.69
CA GLU A 84 13.80 -0.59 -11.28
C GLU A 84 13.00 0.71 -11.03
N GLU A 85 13.08 1.69 -11.93
CA GLU A 85 12.31 2.93 -11.83
C GLU A 85 10.81 2.64 -11.98
N SER A 86 10.45 1.80 -12.95
CA SER A 86 9.08 1.31 -13.10
C SER A 86 8.61 0.48 -11.91
N LYS A 87 9.51 -0.20 -11.18
CA LYS A 87 9.18 -0.94 -9.94
C LYS A 87 8.86 0.02 -8.79
N GLU A 88 9.62 1.09 -8.63
CA GLU A 88 9.34 2.13 -7.62
C GLU A 88 7.99 2.79 -7.89
N GLU A 89 7.71 3.15 -9.16
CA GLU A 89 6.42 3.71 -9.55
C GLU A 89 5.28 2.73 -9.26
N ASN A 90 5.46 1.44 -9.61
CA ASN A 90 4.47 0.41 -9.33
C ASN A 90 4.16 0.27 -7.83
N LEU A 91 5.19 0.34 -6.98
CA LEU A 91 5.04 0.28 -5.52
C LEU A 91 4.41 1.55 -4.95
N ARG A 92 4.66 2.72 -5.54
CA ARG A 92 4.05 4.00 -5.14
C ARG A 92 2.53 3.97 -5.34
N VAL A 93 2.08 3.36 -6.44
CA VAL A 93 0.66 3.29 -6.80
C VAL A 93 -0.06 2.05 -6.25
N HIS A 94 0.48 1.43 -5.20
CA HIS A 94 -0.26 0.42 -4.46
C HIS A 94 -1.52 1.01 -3.82
N SER A 95 -2.60 0.23 -3.86
CA SER A 95 -3.93 0.65 -3.38
C SER A 95 -3.92 1.20 -1.95
N GLU A 96 -3.07 0.65 -1.06
CA GLU A 96 -2.92 1.09 0.33
C GLU A 96 -2.36 2.51 0.40
N LYS A 97 -1.33 2.80 -0.41
CA LYS A 97 -0.70 4.12 -0.47
C LYS A 97 -1.69 5.14 -1.04
N LEU A 98 -2.42 4.80 -2.10
CA LEU A 98 -3.45 5.68 -2.67
C LEU A 98 -4.55 6.01 -1.64
N ALA A 99 -5.04 5.00 -0.91
CA ALA A 99 -6.03 5.20 0.14
C ALA A 99 -5.50 6.10 1.28
N ILE A 100 -4.24 5.93 1.68
CA ILE A 100 -3.57 6.81 2.66
C ILE A 100 -3.43 8.23 2.12
N GLY A 101 -3.01 8.39 0.86
CA GLY A 101 -2.85 9.70 0.24
C GLY A 101 -4.15 10.49 0.26
N LEU A 102 -5.28 9.85 -0.10
CA LEU A 102 -6.60 10.48 0.01
C LEU A 102 -6.96 10.81 1.47
N ALA A 103 -6.70 9.89 2.40
CA ALA A 103 -6.96 10.12 3.82
C ALA A 103 -6.23 11.36 4.34
N LEU A 104 -4.96 11.55 3.94
CA LEU A 104 -4.14 12.69 4.32
C LEU A 104 -4.64 14.00 3.71
N LEU A 105 -5.00 14.00 2.43
CA LEU A 105 -5.60 15.16 1.75
C LEU A 105 -6.93 15.58 2.38
N SER A 106 -7.69 14.62 2.91
CA SER A 106 -9.03 14.85 3.45
C SER A 106 -9.05 15.11 4.96
N GLY A 107 -8.09 15.92 5.42
CA GLY A 107 -7.93 16.29 6.84
C GLY A 107 -7.10 15.29 7.65
N GLY A 108 -6.53 14.25 7.03
CA GLY A 108 -5.64 13.31 7.72
C GLY A 108 -4.32 13.94 8.16
N MET A 109 -3.91 15.07 7.58
CA MET A 109 -2.75 15.85 8.05
C MET A 109 -3.04 16.73 9.28
N GLU A 110 -4.30 16.98 9.63
CA GLU A 110 -4.67 17.85 10.76
C GLU A 110 -4.27 17.22 12.10
N LYS A 111 -3.76 18.02 13.03
CA LYS A 111 -3.27 17.52 14.34
C LYS A 111 -4.37 16.82 15.16
N ASP A 112 -5.61 17.27 15.03
CA ASP A 112 -6.74 16.73 15.81
C ASP A 112 -7.19 15.34 15.31
N ARG A 113 -6.75 14.93 14.12
CA ARG A 113 -7.06 13.62 13.54
C ARG A 113 -5.95 12.61 13.85
N GLU A 114 -6.04 11.99 15.02
CA GLU A 114 -5.00 11.11 15.55
C GLU A 114 -4.85 9.77 14.78
N VAL A 115 -5.93 9.30 14.15
CA VAL A 115 -5.98 7.95 13.55
C VAL A 115 -6.41 7.95 12.08
N ILE A 116 -5.60 7.32 11.23
CA ILE A 116 -5.93 6.97 9.85
C ILE A 116 -6.35 5.49 9.80
N ARG A 117 -7.50 5.18 9.18
CA ARG A 117 -8.01 3.81 9.08
C ARG A 117 -8.12 3.38 7.62
N ILE A 118 -7.45 2.28 7.27
CA ILE A 118 -7.41 1.71 5.92
C ILE A 118 -7.87 0.26 5.98
N PHE A 119 -8.56 -0.18 4.94
CA PHE A 119 -9.00 -1.56 4.81
C PHE A 119 -8.50 -2.14 3.49
N LYS A 120 -8.23 -3.45 3.47
CA LYS A 120 -7.71 -4.17 2.30
C LYS A 120 -8.27 -5.59 2.24
N ASN A 121 -8.59 -6.06 1.04
CA ASN A 121 -9.11 -7.43 0.82
C ASN A 121 -8.00 -8.50 0.72
N LEU A 122 -6.74 -8.11 0.51
CA LEU A 122 -5.57 -8.99 0.48
C LEU A 122 -4.62 -8.65 1.63
N ARG A 123 -3.64 -9.52 1.90
CA ARG A 123 -2.55 -9.23 2.85
C ARG A 123 -1.76 -8.00 2.41
N VAL A 124 -1.39 -7.15 3.37
CA VAL A 124 -0.48 -6.01 3.12
C VAL A 124 0.88 -6.52 2.64
N CYS A 125 1.44 -5.93 1.57
CA CYS A 125 2.78 -6.28 1.10
C CYS A 125 3.85 -5.64 2.00
N GLY A 126 5.08 -6.17 1.99
CA GLY A 126 6.13 -5.68 2.89
C GLY A 126 6.56 -4.24 2.61
N ASP A 127 6.52 -3.79 1.35
CA ASP A 127 6.80 -2.38 1.01
C ASP A 127 5.77 -1.44 1.64
N CYS A 128 4.47 -1.74 1.47
CA CYS A 128 3.41 -0.95 2.09
C CYS A 128 3.51 -1.00 3.62
N HIS A 129 3.91 -2.14 4.20
CA HIS A 129 4.11 -2.26 5.64
C HIS A 129 5.23 -1.33 6.14
N GLU A 130 6.41 -1.33 5.51
CA GLU A 130 7.50 -0.43 5.91
C GLU A 130 7.20 1.03 5.61
N PHE A 131 6.49 1.32 4.50
CA PHE A 131 5.99 2.66 4.22
C PHE A 131 5.08 3.18 5.35
N MET A 132 4.07 2.42 5.76
CA MET A 132 3.14 2.82 6.81
C MET A 132 3.80 2.95 8.17
N LYS A 133 4.75 2.07 8.47
CA LYS A 133 5.58 2.15 9.66
C LYS A 133 6.38 3.45 9.68
N GLY A 134 7.14 3.76 8.63
CA GLY A 134 7.87 5.02 8.51
C GLY A 134 6.94 6.24 8.60
N LEU A 135 5.79 6.17 7.93
CA LEU A 135 4.80 7.24 7.91
C LEU A 135 4.25 7.56 9.30
N SER A 136 3.96 6.53 10.10
CA SER A 136 3.51 6.71 11.50
C SER A 136 4.49 7.51 12.35
N LYS A 137 5.80 7.41 12.05
CA LYS A 137 6.86 8.14 12.75
C LYS A 137 6.96 9.59 12.30
N ILE A 138 7.03 9.84 10.98
CA ILE A 138 7.24 11.21 10.46
C ILE A 138 6.02 12.11 10.59
N LEU A 139 4.82 11.50 10.64
CA LEU A 139 3.55 12.23 10.81
C LEU A 139 3.06 12.24 12.25
N GLU A 140 3.71 11.51 13.17
CA GLU A 140 3.27 11.34 14.55
C GLU A 140 1.78 10.92 14.64
N LYS A 141 1.39 9.97 13.78
CA LYS A 141 0.00 9.51 13.62
C LYS A 141 -0.10 8.00 13.76
N VAL A 142 -1.23 7.56 14.30
CA VAL A 142 -1.58 6.14 14.34
C VAL A 142 -2.23 5.76 13.02
N ILE A 143 -1.68 4.74 12.35
CA ILE A 143 -2.29 4.17 11.15
C ILE A 143 -2.80 2.77 11.50
N MET A 144 -4.09 2.54 11.32
CA MET A 144 -4.72 1.25 11.51
C MET A 144 -5.07 0.65 10.16
N VAL A 145 -4.62 -0.57 9.88
CA VAL A 145 -4.93 -1.29 8.66
C VAL A 145 -5.60 -2.60 8.99
N ARG A 146 -6.80 -2.84 8.46
CA ARG A 146 -7.42 -4.16 8.46
C ARG A 146 -7.20 -4.80 7.11
N ASP A 147 -6.42 -5.88 7.08
CA ASP A 147 -6.22 -6.67 5.88
C ASP A 147 -7.04 -7.97 5.91
N ALA A 148 -6.85 -8.84 4.90
CA ALA A 148 -7.57 -10.10 4.79
C ALA A 148 -7.41 -11.04 6.01
N ASN A 149 -6.30 -10.93 6.73
CA ASN A 149 -5.90 -11.85 7.77
C ASN A 149 -6.05 -11.26 9.17
N ARG A 150 -5.73 -9.96 9.34
CA ARG A 150 -5.49 -9.36 10.65
C ARG A 150 -5.50 -7.84 10.65
N PHE A 151 -5.38 -7.28 11.84
CA PHE A 151 -5.22 -5.86 12.08
C PHE A 151 -3.74 -5.52 12.29
N HIS A 152 -3.31 -4.44 11.66
CA HIS A 152 -2.00 -3.84 11.83
C HIS A 152 -2.19 -2.47 12.45
N LYS A 153 -1.49 -2.21 13.55
CA LYS A 153 -1.41 -0.88 14.16
C LYS A 153 0.02 -0.36 13.99
N PHE A 154 0.15 0.74 13.25
CA PHE A 154 1.42 1.44 13.08
C PHE A 154 1.44 2.69 13.97
N GLN A 155 2.48 2.81 14.79
CA GLN A 155 2.68 3.94 15.70
C GLN A 155 4.18 4.09 16.01
N ASP A 156 4.67 5.33 15.98
CA ASP A 156 6.07 5.67 16.32
C ASP A 156 7.13 4.85 15.57
N GLY A 157 6.87 4.48 14.32
CA GLY A 157 7.80 3.67 13.54
C GLY A 157 7.80 2.18 13.92
N ARG A 158 6.79 1.71 14.64
CA ARG A 158 6.58 0.30 15.00
C ARG A 158 5.27 -0.22 14.44
N SER A 159 5.19 -1.53 14.27
CA SER A 159 3.98 -2.24 13.86
C SER A 159 3.62 -3.28 14.91
N GLU A 160 2.36 -3.28 15.34
CA GLU A 160 1.75 -4.31 16.18
C GLU A 160 0.67 -5.04 15.37
N GLU A 161 0.72 -6.37 15.36
CA GLU A 161 -0.23 -7.22 14.63
C GLU A 161 -1.17 -7.93 15.61
N ARG A 162 -2.48 -7.92 15.34
CA ARG A 162 -3.51 -8.64 16.11
C ARG A 162 -4.47 -9.40 15.22
#